data_AF-A0A7K0YMK9-F1
#
_entry.id   AF-A0A7K0YMK9-F1
#
_cell.length_a   1.000
_cell.length_b   1.000
_cell.length_c   1.000
_cell.angle_alpha   90.00
_cell.angle_beta   90.00
_cell.angle_gamma   90.00
#
_symmetry.space_group_name_H-M   'P 1'
#
loop_
_entity.id
_entity.type
_entity.pdbx_description
1 polymer ?
#
loop_
_entity_poly.entity_id
_entity_poly.type
_entity_poly.pdbx_seq_one_letter_code
_entity_poly.pdbx_strand_id
1 'polypeptide(L)'
;ALHAEAFVFATRLTRLTRFLSTGDPDIAYRKVAQNTPDWFGGTRIGKTMLEFIRDHGQRGIARGAVIVIVSDGWETDDPEILKQAMQRLARLSHHIIWVNPRKAAANYEPLVAGMAAALPYVDTFVSGHSLRALQEVMDAIRNAQERTIVSPRQAAS
;
A
#
# COMPACT_ATOMS: atom_id res chain seq x y z
N ALA A 1 -15.40 3.64 14.61
CA ALA A 1 -14.45 4.52 13.90
C ALA A 1 -13.63 3.67 12.95
N LEU A 2 -13.36 4.13 11.73
CA LEU A 2 -12.38 3.44 10.88
C LEU A 2 -11.01 3.57 11.56
N HIS A 3 -10.44 2.46 12.04
CA HIS A 3 -9.06 2.37 12.54
C HIS A 3 -8.07 2.39 11.36
N ALA A 4 -8.27 3.29 10.40
CA ALA A 4 -7.53 3.34 9.15
C ALA A 4 -6.52 4.50 9.19
N GLU A 5 -5.30 4.20 8.78
CA GLU A 5 -4.25 5.19 8.58
C GLU A 5 -4.00 5.35 7.09
N ALA A 6 -3.90 6.60 6.63
CA ALA A 6 -3.70 6.91 5.22
C ALA A 6 -2.41 7.69 5.01
N PHE A 7 -1.68 7.34 3.97
CA PHE A 7 -0.44 7.98 3.55
C PHE A 7 -0.45 8.15 2.03
N VAL A 8 0.23 9.18 1.56
CA VAL A 8 0.62 9.32 0.15
C VAL A 8 2.14 9.27 0.06
N PHE A 9 2.64 8.66 -1.02
CA PHE A 9 4.06 8.59 -1.29
C PHE A 9 4.37 8.93 -2.76
N ALA A 10 5.47 9.62 -2.97
CA ALA A 10 6.11 9.83 -4.28
C ALA A 10 7.63 9.88 -4.07
N THR A 11 8.21 11.07 -4.05
CA THR A 11 9.60 11.31 -3.58
C THR A 11 9.70 11.49 -2.06
N ARG A 12 8.55 11.72 -1.39
CA ARG A 12 8.40 11.89 0.07
C ARG A 12 7.16 11.15 0.57
N LEU A 13 7.16 10.77 1.84
CA LEU A 13 5.99 10.22 2.53
C LEU A 13 5.22 11.33 3.26
N THR A 14 3.90 11.39 3.08
CA THR A 14 3.02 12.32 3.82
C THR A 14 1.86 11.57 4.44
N ARG A 15 1.66 11.71 5.75
CA ARG A 15 0.50 11.13 6.47
C ARG A 15 -0.74 11.99 6.26
N LEU A 16 -1.82 11.37 5.79
CA LEU A 16 -3.09 12.02 5.44
C LEU A 16 -4.22 11.76 6.44
N THR A 17 -4.08 10.78 7.35
CA THR A 17 -5.15 10.34 8.27
C THR A 17 -5.93 11.47 8.93
N ARG A 18 -5.22 12.48 9.48
CA ARG A 18 -5.85 13.63 10.14
C ARG A 18 -6.68 14.50 9.19
N PHE A 19 -6.22 14.67 7.95
CA PHE A 19 -6.93 15.47 6.94
C PHE A 19 -8.13 14.73 6.35
N LEU A 20 -8.06 13.40 6.25
CA LEU A 20 -9.23 12.62 5.82
C LEU A 20 -10.30 12.52 6.91
N SER A 21 -9.90 12.64 8.18
CA SER A 21 -10.83 12.66 9.31
C SER A 21 -11.66 13.93 9.41
N THR A 22 -11.28 15.02 8.71
CA THR A 22 -12.06 16.28 8.70
C THR A 22 -13.23 16.25 7.71
N GLY A 23 -13.36 15.21 6.88
CA GLY A 23 -14.49 15.01 5.97
C GLY A 23 -14.46 15.86 4.68
N ASP A 24 -13.42 16.67 4.48
CA ASP A 24 -13.23 17.49 3.28
C ASP A 24 -12.03 16.95 2.45
N PRO A 25 -12.30 16.22 1.36
CA PRO A 25 -11.26 15.69 0.47
C PRO A 25 -10.34 16.78 -0.12
N ASP A 26 -10.83 18.01 -0.33
CA ASP A 26 -10.06 19.09 -0.94
C ASP A 26 -8.94 19.58 -0.03
N ILE A 27 -9.11 19.45 1.30
CA ILE A 27 -8.03 19.71 2.27
C ILE A 27 -6.92 18.68 2.09
N ALA A 28 -7.27 17.40 1.97
CA ALA A 28 -6.30 16.34 1.73
C ALA A 28 -5.58 16.56 0.39
N TYR A 29 -6.31 16.83 -0.70
CA TYR A 29 -5.72 17.12 -2.02
C TYR A 29 -4.77 18.30 -1.99
N ARG A 30 -5.16 19.43 -1.39
CA ARG A 30 -4.27 20.61 -1.26
C ARG A 30 -3.00 20.28 -0.48
N LYS A 31 -3.10 19.46 0.57
CA LYS A 31 -1.92 19.02 1.32
C LYS A 31 -1.02 18.11 0.50
N VAL A 32 -1.58 17.17 -0.27
CA VAL A 32 -0.81 16.37 -1.22
C VAL A 32 -0.09 17.27 -2.22
N ALA A 33 -0.80 18.20 -2.86
CA ALA A 33 -0.22 19.13 -3.84
C ALA A 33 0.91 19.98 -3.25
N GLN A 34 0.75 20.51 -2.02
CA GLN A 34 1.79 21.30 -1.34
C GLN A 34 3.04 20.49 -0.96
N ASN A 35 2.88 19.21 -0.64
CA ASN A 35 3.97 18.35 -0.15
C ASN A 35 4.58 17.48 -1.25
N THR A 36 4.04 17.54 -2.47
CA THR A 36 4.52 16.79 -3.64
C THR A 36 4.90 17.72 -4.81
N PRO A 37 5.77 18.72 -4.61
CA PRO A 37 6.19 19.62 -5.68
C PRO A 37 6.95 18.90 -6.82
N ASP A 38 7.53 17.73 -6.55
CA ASP A 38 8.42 17.01 -7.47
C ASP A 38 7.75 15.83 -8.19
N TRP A 39 6.55 16.00 -8.76
CA TRP A 39 5.93 14.95 -9.59
C TRP A 39 6.80 14.51 -10.78
N PHE A 40 7.76 15.35 -11.20
CA PHE A 40 8.72 15.04 -12.26
C PHE A 40 9.96 14.26 -11.78
N GLY A 41 10.14 14.06 -10.47
CA GLY A 41 11.31 13.39 -9.88
C GLY A 41 11.22 11.86 -9.82
N GLY A 42 10.12 11.28 -10.32
CA GLY A 42 9.81 9.86 -10.22
C GLY A 42 9.20 9.45 -8.87
N THR A 43 8.89 8.17 -8.74
CA THR A 43 8.35 7.59 -7.49
C THR A 43 9.45 6.76 -6.82
N ARG A 44 9.72 7.03 -5.53
CA ARG A 44 10.74 6.37 -4.71
C ARG A 44 10.07 5.48 -3.66
N ILE A 45 9.43 4.41 -4.12
CA ILE A 45 8.58 3.53 -3.31
C ILE A 45 9.40 2.91 -2.17
N GLY A 46 10.56 2.33 -2.47
CA GLY A 46 11.38 1.64 -1.48
C GLY A 46 11.82 2.54 -0.34
N LYS A 47 12.32 3.74 -0.64
CA LYS A 47 12.76 4.70 0.39
C LYS A 47 11.60 5.21 1.24
N THR A 48 10.49 5.60 0.61
CA THR A 48 9.30 6.09 1.34
C THR A 48 8.65 4.99 2.18
N MET A 49 8.73 3.74 1.74
CA MET A 49 8.25 2.59 2.51
C MET A 49 9.15 2.27 3.71
N LEU A 50 10.47 2.37 3.55
CA LEU A 50 11.41 2.28 4.68
C LEU A 50 11.19 3.40 5.69
N GLU A 51 10.93 4.63 5.23
CA GLU A 51 10.54 5.76 6.07
C GLU A 51 9.25 5.45 6.85
N PHE A 52 8.22 4.93 6.17
CA PHE A 52 6.98 4.50 6.82
C PHE A 52 7.24 3.45 7.90
N ILE A 53 8.00 2.40 7.59
CA ILE A 53 8.30 1.32 8.54
C ILE A 53 9.06 1.85 9.76
N ARG A 54 10.06 2.72 9.54
CA ARG A 54 10.88 3.33 10.59
C ARG A 54 10.03 4.20 11.51
N ASP A 55 9.26 5.12 10.94
CA ASP A 55 8.63 6.20 11.70
C ASP A 55 7.22 5.84 12.19
N HIS A 56 6.51 4.97 11.49
CA HIS A 56 5.13 4.61 11.78
C HIS A 56 4.96 3.13 12.11
N GLY A 57 5.74 2.26 11.46
CA GLY A 57 5.70 0.81 11.70
C GLY A 57 6.09 0.42 13.12
N GLN A 58 7.16 1.01 13.67
CA GLN A 58 7.61 0.74 15.05
C GLN A 58 6.63 1.24 16.12
N ARG A 59 5.81 2.25 15.80
CA ARG A 59 4.74 2.75 16.68
C ARG A 59 3.47 1.91 16.62
N GLY A 60 3.53 0.75 15.98
CA GLY A 60 2.48 -0.27 15.95
C GLY A 60 1.53 -0.18 14.75
N ILE A 61 1.59 0.87 13.92
CA ILE A 61 0.62 1.07 12.82
C ILE A 61 0.69 -0.06 11.79
N ALA A 62 1.90 -0.52 11.45
CA ALA A 62 2.06 -1.59 10.46
C ALA A 62 1.89 -2.99 11.06
N ARG A 63 2.05 -3.14 12.38
CA ARG A 63 2.13 -4.46 13.02
C ARG A 63 0.76 -5.14 13.03
N GLY A 64 0.65 -6.29 12.37
CA GLY A 64 -0.61 -7.03 12.25
C GLY A 64 -1.68 -6.31 11.42
N ALA A 65 -1.32 -5.25 10.69
CA ALA A 65 -2.25 -4.51 9.86
C ALA A 65 -2.46 -5.20 8.51
N VAL A 66 -3.65 -5.00 7.94
CA VAL A 66 -3.88 -5.16 6.50
C VAL A 66 -3.38 -3.88 5.83
N ILE A 67 -2.38 -4.00 4.97
CA ILE A 67 -1.78 -2.86 4.27
C ILE A 67 -2.25 -2.88 2.82
N VAL A 68 -2.83 -1.76 2.39
CA VAL A 68 -3.26 -1.56 1.00
C VAL A 68 -2.30 -0.58 0.34
N ILE A 69 -1.59 -1.04 -0.69
CA ILE A 69 -0.68 -0.22 -1.50
C ILE A 69 -1.34 0.02 -2.85
N VAL A 70 -1.54 1.29 -3.22
CA VAL A 70 -2.06 1.67 -4.53
C VAL A 70 -0.93 2.27 -5.36
N SER A 71 -0.42 1.53 -6.34
CA SER A 71 0.71 1.95 -7.18
C SER A 71 0.84 1.07 -8.43
N ASP A 72 1.38 1.61 -9.52
CA ASP A 72 1.73 0.82 -10.71
C ASP A 72 3.12 0.15 -10.61
N GLY A 73 3.84 0.36 -9.51
CA GLY A 73 5.14 -0.28 -9.23
C GLY A 73 6.34 0.42 -9.88
N TRP A 74 6.17 1.67 -10.33
CA TRP A 74 7.26 2.47 -10.87
C TRP A 74 8.23 2.91 -9.78
N GLU A 75 9.41 2.30 -9.76
CA GLU A 75 10.51 2.64 -8.83
C GLU A 75 11.62 3.34 -9.61
N THR A 76 12.12 4.45 -9.05
CA THR A 76 13.17 5.27 -9.69
C THR A 76 14.55 5.00 -9.09
N ASP A 77 14.60 4.57 -7.83
CA ASP A 77 15.82 4.12 -7.17
C ASP A 77 16.14 2.64 -7.51
N ASP A 78 17.20 2.11 -6.90
CA ASP A 78 17.54 0.68 -7.00
C ASP A 78 16.37 -0.20 -6.49
N PRO A 79 15.83 -1.12 -7.31
CA PRO A 79 14.77 -2.05 -6.93
C PRO A 79 15.09 -2.91 -5.71
N GLU A 80 16.37 -3.14 -5.40
CA GLU A 80 16.76 -3.89 -4.20
C GLU A 80 16.35 -3.14 -2.91
N ILE A 81 16.28 -1.80 -2.94
CA ILE A 81 15.77 -1.00 -1.82
C ILE A 81 14.28 -1.31 -1.60
N LEU A 82 13.50 -1.36 -2.68
CA LEU A 82 12.08 -1.69 -2.61
C LEU A 82 11.87 -3.13 -2.13
N LYS A 83 12.65 -4.09 -2.62
CA LYS A 83 12.63 -5.48 -2.14
C LYS A 83 12.88 -5.57 -0.64
N GLN A 84 13.91 -4.88 -0.12
CA GLN A 84 14.21 -4.85 1.31
C GLN A 84 13.07 -4.23 2.12
N ALA A 85 12.46 -3.15 1.61
CA ALA A 85 11.30 -2.52 2.24
C ALA A 85 10.12 -3.49 2.34
N MET A 86 9.79 -4.16 1.23
CA MET A 86 8.69 -5.12 1.14
C MET A 86 8.92 -6.36 2.00
N GLN A 87 10.15 -6.90 2.06
CA GLN A 87 10.52 -7.97 2.99
C GLN A 87 10.26 -7.61 4.45
N ARG A 88 10.63 -6.39 4.85
CA ARG A 88 10.40 -5.91 6.21
C ARG A 88 8.92 -5.68 6.48
N LEU A 89 8.22 -5.11 5.51
CA LEU A 89 6.79 -4.85 5.61
C LEU A 89 6.02 -6.16 5.79
N ALA A 90 6.27 -7.17 4.96
CA ALA A 90 5.60 -8.46 4.99
C ALA A 90 5.78 -9.20 6.33
N ARG A 91 6.93 -9.02 7.01
CA ARG A 91 7.15 -9.57 8.36
C ARG A 91 6.40 -8.82 9.46
N LEU A 92 6.06 -7.56 9.23
CA LEU A 92 5.37 -6.71 10.20
C LEU A 92 3.85 -6.78 10.03
N SER A 93 3.38 -6.75 8.79
CA SER A 93 1.96 -6.74 8.43
C SER A 93 1.32 -8.11 8.58
N HIS A 94 0.00 -8.11 8.73
CA HIS A 94 -0.79 -9.33 8.64
C HIS A 94 -1.00 -9.75 7.18
N HIS A 95 -1.27 -8.78 6.31
CA HIS A 95 -1.60 -9.05 4.90
C HIS A 95 -1.31 -7.81 4.04
N ILE A 96 -0.71 -7.99 2.87
CA ILE A 96 -0.39 -6.93 1.91
C ILE A 96 -1.25 -7.09 0.65
N ILE A 97 -2.09 -6.08 0.40
CA ILE A 97 -2.89 -5.96 -0.80
C ILE A 97 -2.25 -4.90 -1.70
N TRP A 98 -1.89 -5.26 -2.91
CA TRP A 98 -1.38 -4.32 -3.90
C TRP A 98 -2.42 -4.10 -4.99
N VAL A 99 -2.82 -2.85 -5.17
CA VAL A 99 -3.80 -2.39 -6.15
C VAL A 99 -3.07 -1.66 -7.27
N ASN A 100 -3.02 -2.28 -8.45
CA ASN A 100 -2.34 -1.69 -9.60
C ASN A 100 -3.36 -1.01 -10.53
N PRO A 101 -3.35 0.34 -10.64
CA PRO A 101 -4.32 1.08 -11.46
C PRO A 101 -4.13 0.89 -12.98
N ARG A 102 -3.01 0.31 -13.43
CA ARG A 102 -2.66 0.16 -14.87
C ARG A 102 -2.82 -1.27 -15.40
N LYS A 103 -3.20 -2.23 -14.56
CA LYS A 103 -3.27 -3.67 -14.90
C LYS A 103 -4.23 -4.01 -16.07
N ALA A 104 -5.11 -3.10 -16.52
CA ALA A 104 -6.05 -3.35 -17.62
C ALA A 104 -5.58 -2.88 -19.01
N ALA A 105 -4.40 -2.28 -19.14
CA ALA A 105 -3.83 -2.07 -20.46
C ALA A 105 -3.48 -3.46 -21.05
N ALA A 106 -4.00 -3.78 -22.23
CA ALA A 106 -3.86 -5.09 -22.91
C ALA A 106 -2.39 -5.55 -23.12
N ASN A 107 -1.42 -4.67 -22.84
CA ASN A 107 0.00 -4.84 -23.05
C ASN A 107 0.82 -4.67 -21.75
N TYR A 108 0.20 -4.86 -20.57
CA TYR A 108 0.92 -4.75 -19.29
C TYR A 108 1.93 -5.90 -19.13
N GLU A 109 3.16 -5.67 -19.56
CA GLU A 109 4.30 -6.47 -19.15
C GLU A 109 4.82 -5.92 -17.82
N PRO A 110 5.02 -6.73 -16.78
CA PRO A 110 5.70 -6.30 -15.55
C PRO A 110 7.19 -6.12 -15.82
N LEU A 111 7.54 -5.12 -16.63
CA LEU A 111 8.91 -4.73 -16.98
C LEU A 111 9.44 -3.58 -16.14
N VAL A 112 8.71 -3.16 -15.10
CA VAL A 112 9.22 -2.17 -14.15
C VAL A 112 9.84 -2.94 -12.98
N ALA A 113 11.16 -2.86 -12.86
CA ALA A 113 11.94 -3.65 -11.90
C ALA A 113 11.45 -3.49 -10.44
N GLY A 114 10.84 -2.35 -10.12
CA GLY A 114 10.17 -2.13 -8.84
C GLY A 114 9.01 -3.08 -8.56
N MET A 115 8.09 -3.26 -9.52
CA MET A 115 6.98 -4.21 -9.36
C MET A 115 7.50 -5.64 -9.19
N ALA A 116 8.48 -6.05 -10.00
CA ALA A 116 9.10 -7.37 -9.89
C ALA A 116 9.74 -7.60 -8.52
N ALA A 117 10.37 -6.57 -7.94
CA ALA A 117 10.94 -6.60 -6.60
C ALA A 117 9.88 -6.70 -5.49
N ALA A 118 8.71 -6.11 -5.67
CA ALA A 118 7.63 -6.09 -4.68
C ALA A 118 6.72 -7.33 -4.71
N LEU A 119 6.44 -7.85 -5.91
CA LEU A 119 5.48 -8.95 -6.14
C LEU A 119 5.64 -10.17 -5.21
N PRO A 120 6.86 -10.67 -4.91
CA PRO A 120 7.03 -11.83 -4.03
C PRO A 120 6.52 -11.65 -2.59
N TYR A 121 6.23 -10.42 -2.17
CA TYR A 121 5.80 -10.06 -0.82
C TYR A 121 4.35 -9.57 -0.78
N VAL A 122 3.63 -9.67 -1.89
CA VAL A 122 2.22 -9.26 -1.99
C VAL A 122 1.34 -10.49 -1.83
N ASP A 123 0.44 -10.46 -0.85
CA ASP A 123 -0.50 -11.56 -0.60
C ASP A 123 -1.70 -11.51 -1.55
N THR A 124 -2.11 -10.31 -2.00
CA THR A 124 -3.23 -10.14 -2.93
C THR A 124 -2.97 -9.03 -3.93
N PHE A 125 -3.03 -9.34 -5.22
CA PHE A 125 -2.75 -8.40 -6.31
C PHE A 125 -4.02 -8.08 -7.13
N VAL A 126 -4.59 -6.90 -6.90
CA VAL A 126 -5.88 -6.46 -7.45
C VAL A 126 -5.68 -5.43 -8.56
N SER A 127 -6.61 -5.39 -9.50
CA SER A 127 -6.66 -4.34 -10.52
C SER A 127 -7.28 -3.06 -9.93
N GLY A 128 -6.80 -1.87 -10.28
CA GLY A 128 -7.28 -0.59 -9.72
C GLY A 128 -8.02 0.33 -10.70
N HIS A 129 -8.43 -0.16 -11.86
CA HIS A 129 -8.77 0.65 -13.04
C HIS A 129 -10.27 0.90 -13.25
N SER A 130 -11.15 0.49 -12.32
CA SER A 130 -12.59 0.62 -12.47
C SER A 130 -13.33 0.67 -11.13
N LEU A 131 -14.60 1.07 -11.14
CA LEU A 131 -15.46 1.01 -9.95
C LEU A 131 -15.64 -0.43 -9.44
N ARG A 132 -15.63 -1.42 -10.35
CA ARG A 132 -15.60 -2.84 -9.99
C ARG A 132 -14.32 -3.22 -9.24
N ALA A 133 -13.19 -2.65 -9.66
CA ALA A 133 -11.92 -2.82 -8.97
C ALA A 133 -11.96 -2.29 -7.52
N LEU A 134 -12.73 -1.25 -7.22
CA LEU A 134 -12.94 -0.81 -5.84
C LEU A 134 -13.65 -1.89 -4.99
N GLN A 135 -14.64 -2.58 -5.57
CA GLN A 135 -15.29 -3.71 -4.89
C GLN A 135 -14.29 -4.84 -4.62
N GLU A 136 -13.45 -5.19 -5.59
CA GLU A 136 -12.41 -6.21 -5.42
C GLU A 136 -11.41 -5.86 -4.30
N VAL A 137 -11.08 -4.57 -4.14
CA VAL A 137 -10.26 -4.10 -3.01
C VAL A 137 -10.99 -4.26 -1.69
N MET A 138 -12.27 -3.90 -1.62
CA MET A 138 -13.07 -4.04 -0.40
C MET A 138 -13.23 -5.52 0.00
N ASP A 139 -13.42 -6.40 -0.97
CA ASP A 139 -13.52 -7.85 -0.74
C ASP A 139 -12.17 -8.42 -0.28
N ALA A 140 -11.05 -7.99 -0.89
CA ALA A 140 -9.72 -8.39 -0.46
C ALA A 140 -9.42 -7.96 0.99
N ILE A 141 -9.81 -6.75 1.38
CA ILE A 141 -9.68 -6.26 2.78
C ILE A 141 -10.51 -7.13 3.72
N ARG A 142 -11.78 -7.39 3.38
CA ARG A 142 -12.67 -8.23 4.19
C ARG A 142 -12.09 -9.64 4.39
N ASN A 143 -11.65 -10.28 3.31
CA ASN A 143 -11.09 -11.64 3.35
C ASN A 143 -9.80 -11.71 4.18
N ALA A 144 -8.96 -10.66 4.13
CA ALA A 144 -7.76 -10.56 4.96
C ALA A 144 -8.10 -10.45 6.45
N GLN A 145 -9.20 -9.77 6.80
CA GLN A 145 -9.70 -9.68 8.18
C GLN A 145 -10.33 -10.99 8.67
N GLU A 146 -11.05 -11.71 7.81
CA GLU A 146 -11.71 -12.97 8.16
C GLU A 146 -10.73 -14.12 8.44
N ARG A 147 -9.57 -14.12 7.79
CA ARG A 147 -8.45 -15.03 8.14
C ARG A 147 -8.01 -14.92 9.60
N THR A 148 -8.29 -13.79 10.26
CA THR A 148 -8.01 -13.56 11.68
C THR A 148 -9.11 -14.11 12.60
N ILE A 149 -10.34 -14.30 12.11
CA ILE A 149 -11.51 -14.67 12.92
C ILE A 149 -11.64 -16.20 13.08
N VAL A 150 -11.02 -17.01 12.20
CA VAL A 150 -10.95 -18.47 12.39
C VAL A 150 -9.97 -18.78 13.52
N SER A 151 -10.47 -18.75 14.76
CA SER A 151 -9.77 -19.20 15.95
C SER A 151 -9.32 -20.67 15.81
N PRO A 152 -8.10 -21.06 16.25
CA PRO A 152 -7.60 -22.44 16.18
C PRO A 152 -8.44 -23.49 16.93
N ARG A 153 -9.51 -23.09 17.63
CA ARG A 153 -10.32 -23.98 18.48
C ARG A 153 -11.44 -24.75 17.76
N GLN A 154 -11.66 -24.56 16.45
CA GLN A 154 -12.73 -25.27 15.73
C GLN A 154 -12.25 -26.35 14.74
N ALA A 155 -10.95 -26.63 14.67
CA ALA A 155 -10.40 -27.71 13.84
C ALA A 155 -10.13 -29.02 14.61
N ALA A 156 -10.61 -29.12 15.85
CA ALA A 156 -10.56 -30.35 16.65
C ALA A 156 -11.95 -30.64 17.24
N SER A 157 -12.81 -31.26 16.44
CA SER A 157 -14.00 -31.99 16.87
C SER A 157 -14.29 -33.06 15.82
#